data_AF-A0A5D4NUH2-F1
#
_entry.id   AF-A0A5D4NUH2-F1
#
_cell.length_a   1.000
_cell.length_b   1.000
_cell.length_c   1.000
_cell.angle_alpha   90.00
_cell.angle_beta   90.00
_cell.angle_gamma   90.00
#
_symmetry.space_group_name_H-M   'P 1'
#
loop_
_entity.id
_entity.type
_entity.pdbx_description
1 polymer ?
#
loop_
_entity_poly.entity_id
_entity_poly.type
_entity_poly.pdbx_seq_one_letter_code
_entity_poly.pdbx_strand_id
1 'polypeptide(L)'
;MNKAVFLKDFLISNIEHLETSSSSGTHAIYPTFDLHPRDFLKFAKNELENFTQKKDKLIHIINCLSHLKRALDCQLDSFFHHFGLYSIVRKNNLKFDKKMDFLKDIGVIESASLSRLNRIRNKMEHDYKIPDIQEIEVYYDLVVAFISVIESTITMFLSNYHVQIGSNNENSFRFFDLEYKFNEGPKITFYIVYQDKKKFNLEVNVTERKEFVYFLRALIFMSKLEYMRHETIIEHLSSSSE
;
A
#
# COMPACT_ATOMS: atom_id res chain seq x y z
N MET A 1 14.01 -11.62 -20.59
CA MET A 1 13.95 -12.18 -19.22
C MET A 1 12.79 -11.51 -18.51
N ASN A 2 11.90 -12.28 -17.90
CA ASN A 2 10.84 -11.74 -17.04
C ASN A 2 11.47 -11.39 -15.70
N LYS A 3 11.50 -10.10 -15.33
CA LYS A 3 12.31 -9.62 -14.20
C LYS A 3 11.65 -10.02 -12.87
N ALA A 4 10.33 -10.01 -12.80
CA ALA A 4 9.52 -10.38 -11.65
C ALA A 4 9.63 -11.88 -11.38
N VAL A 5 9.54 -12.71 -12.42
CA VAL A 5 9.75 -14.17 -12.27
C VAL A 5 11.16 -14.43 -11.73
N PHE A 6 12.18 -13.79 -12.29
CA PHE A 6 13.54 -13.94 -11.77
C PHE A 6 13.64 -13.53 -10.29
N LEU A 7 13.13 -12.35 -9.92
CA LEU A 7 13.18 -11.86 -8.54
C LEU A 7 12.39 -12.79 -7.60
N LYS A 8 11.22 -13.27 -8.04
CA LYS A 8 10.39 -14.22 -7.31
C LYS A 8 11.15 -15.50 -7.00
N ASP A 9 11.66 -16.15 -8.04
CA ASP A 9 12.34 -17.42 -7.92
C ASP A 9 13.60 -17.27 -7.06
N PHE A 10 14.33 -16.17 -7.22
CA PHE A 10 15.48 -15.84 -6.40
C PHE A 10 15.10 -15.70 -4.91
N LEU A 11 14.09 -14.88 -4.58
CA LEU A 11 13.70 -14.64 -3.19
C LEU A 11 13.17 -15.92 -2.53
N ILE A 12 12.28 -16.65 -3.20
CA ILE A 12 11.68 -17.88 -2.65
C ILE A 12 12.75 -18.95 -2.43
N SER A 13 13.66 -19.13 -3.38
CA SER A 13 14.70 -20.18 -3.28
C SER A 13 15.73 -19.91 -2.18
N ASN A 14 15.84 -18.67 -1.71
CA ASN A 14 16.84 -18.26 -0.71
C ASN A 14 16.24 -17.82 0.62
N ILE A 15 14.91 -17.80 0.78
CA ILE A 15 14.20 -17.18 1.91
C ILE A 15 14.69 -17.67 3.28
N GLU A 16 14.98 -18.96 3.43
CA GLU A 16 15.47 -19.57 4.67
C GLU A 16 16.87 -19.12 5.09
N HIS A 17 17.61 -18.52 4.17
CA HIS A 17 18.99 -18.09 4.36
C HIS A 17 19.13 -16.57 4.40
N LEU A 18 18.03 -15.82 4.32
CA LEU A 18 18.05 -14.36 4.29
C LEU A 18 18.20 -13.78 5.70
N GLU A 19 19.11 -12.83 5.83
CA GLU A 19 19.30 -12.09 7.08
C GLU A 19 19.32 -10.59 6.80
N THR A 20 18.42 -9.84 7.44
CA THR A 20 18.40 -8.39 7.32
C THR A 20 19.72 -7.82 7.81
N SER A 21 20.39 -7.04 6.97
CA SER A 21 21.70 -6.45 7.29
C SER A 21 21.56 -4.97 7.62
N SER A 22 20.86 -4.22 6.77
CA SER A 22 20.61 -2.79 6.99
C SER A 22 19.38 -2.32 6.21
N SER A 23 18.83 -1.20 6.63
CA SER A 23 17.81 -0.46 5.88
C SER A 23 18.08 1.03 5.93
N SER A 24 17.56 1.76 4.95
CA SER A 24 17.64 3.21 4.91
C SER A 24 16.25 3.83 4.77
N GLY A 25 16.07 4.95 5.49
CA GLY A 25 14.83 5.72 5.52
C GLY A 25 14.96 7.09 4.87
N THR A 26 13.82 7.66 4.46
CA THR A 26 13.72 9.01 3.88
C THR A 26 12.63 9.82 4.60
N HIS A 27 12.66 11.13 4.43
CA HIS A 27 11.63 12.01 4.98
C HIS A 27 10.36 11.95 4.12
N ALA A 28 9.22 12.00 4.79
CA ALA A 28 7.92 12.13 4.13
C ALA A 28 7.81 13.47 3.40
N ILE A 29 7.41 13.43 2.14
CA ILE A 29 6.98 14.63 1.40
C ILE A 29 5.46 14.67 1.45
N TYR A 30 4.93 15.53 2.31
CA TYR A 30 3.50 15.69 2.49
C TYR A 30 2.85 16.33 1.25
N PRO A 31 1.65 15.87 0.85
CA PRO A 31 0.89 16.53 -0.19
C PRO A 31 0.48 17.94 0.23
N THR A 32 0.44 18.87 -0.72
CA THR A 32 0.01 20.27 -0.51
C THR A 32 -1.51 20.41 -0.47
N PHE A 33 -2.21 19.50 0.20
CA PHE A 33 -3.66 19.53 0.33
C PHE A 33 -4.05 20.46 1.47
N ASP A 34 -5.14 21.23 1.31
CA ASP A 34 -5.67 22.08 2.38
C ASP A 34 -6.34 21.26 3.50
N LEU A 35 -6.85 20.08 3.15
CA LEU A 35 -7.49 19.14 4.06
C LEU A 35 -6.88 17.76 3.89
N HIS A 36 -6.74 17.06 5.01
CA HIS A 36 -6.13 15.73 5.09
C HIS A 36 -7.17 14.65 5.45
N PRO A 37 -6.82 13.36 5.29
CA PRO A 37 -7.75 12.24 5.54
C PRO A 37 -8.35 12.27 6.96
N ARG A 38 -7.53 12.62 7.95
CA ARG A 38 -7.93 12.73 9.37
C ARG A 38 -8.91 13.89 9.62
N ASP A 39 -8.85 14.98 8.84
CA ASP A 39 -9.83 16.07 8.93
C ASP A 39 -11.21 15.60 8.49
N PHE A 40 -11.28 14.87 7.36
CA PHE A 40 -12.53 14.29 6.89
C PHE A 40 -13.10 13.26 7.87
N LEU A 41 -12.25 12.44 8.51
CA LEU A 41 -12.70 11.55 9.59
C LEU A 41 -13.29 12.33 10.77
N LYS A 42 -12.65 13.44 11.17
CA LYS A 42 -13.16 14.31 12.23
C LYS A 42 -14.53 14.88 11.87
N PHE A 43 -14.72 15.34 10.62
CA PHE A 43 -16.02 15.81 10.15
C PHE A 43 -17.06 14.68 10.17
N ALA A 44 -16.72 13.48 9.68
CA ALA A 44 -17.62 12.32 9.73
C ALA A 44 -18.04 11.96 11.16
N LYS A 45 -17.10 12.03 12.12
CA LYS A 45 -17.38 11.78 13.53
C LYS A 45 -18.33 12.82 14.13
N ASN A 46 -18.13 14.11 13.80
CA ASN A 46 -19.04 15.16 14.24
C ASN A 46 -20.46 14.94 13.69
N GLU A 47 -20.61 14.52 12.44
CA GLU A 47 -21.92 14.17 11.87
C GLU A 47 -22.55 12.98 12.60
N LEU A 48 -21.73 11.98 12.98
CA LEU A 48 -22.15 10.82 13.78
C LEU A 48 -22.69 11.22 15.15
N GLU A 49 -21.98 12.09 15.87
CA GLU A 49 -22.37 12.54 17.21
C GLU A 49 -23.64 13.41 17.18
N ASN A 50 -23.89 14.12 16.08
CA ASN A 50 -25.11 14.92 15.92
C ASN A 50 -26.36 14.07 15.59
N PHE A 51 -26.22 12.76 15.29
CA PHE A 51 -27.36 11.87 15.00
C PHE A 51 -28.32 11.71 16.16
N THR A 52 -27.80 11.71 17.38
CA THR A 52 -28.57 11.37 18.57
C THR A 52 -29.46 12.52 19.04
N GLN A 53 -29.35 13.72 18.44
CA GLN A 53 -29.95 14.93 19.01
C GLN A 53 -31.05 15.63 18.18
N LYS A 54 -31.39 15.26 16.91
CA LYS A 54 -32.26 16.12 16.06
C LYS A 54 -33.19 15.45 15.02
N LYS A 55 -34.18 16.25 14.59
CA LYS A 55 -35.17 16.05 13.50
C LYS A 55 -34.55 15.83 12.10
N ASP A 56 -33.28 16.20 11.91
CA ASP A 56 -32.58 16.17 10.62
C ASP A 56 -31.58 15.00 10.51
N LYS A 57 -31.92 13.84 11.09
CA LYS A 57 -31.04 12.66 11.10
C LYS A 57 -30.50 12.29 9.71
N LEU A 58 -31.32 12.44 8.67
CA LEU A 58 -30.95 12.06 7.31
C LEU A 58 -29.81 12.93 6.72
N ILE A 59 -29.81 14.24 6.95
CA ILE A 59 -28.76 15.11 6.38
C ILE A 59 -27.40 14.77 6.97
N HIS A 60 -27.37 14.50 8.27
CA HIS A 60 -26.16 14.06 8.96
C HIS A 60 -25.66 12.70 8.43
N ILE A 61 -26.56 11.80 7.98
CA ILE A 61 -26.19 10.47 7.46
C ILE A 61 -25.46 10.66 6.14
N ILE A 62 -26.06 11.46 5.26
CA ILE A 62 -25.51 11.76 3.95
C ILE A 62 -24.16 12.49 4.08
N ASN A 63 -24.05 13.45 5.00
CA ASN A 63 -22.81 14.17 5.25
C ASN A 63 -21.72 13.27 5.81
N CYS A 64 -22.03 12.45 6.83
CA CYS A 64 -21.09 11.51 7.43
C CYS A 64 -20.46 10.60 6.36
N LEU A 65 -21.29 9.97 5.54
CA LEU A 65 -20.85 9.09 4.46
C LEU A 65 -20.03 9.83 3.39
N SER A 66 -20.45 11.05 3.05
CA SER A 66 -19.70 11.91 2.11
C SER A 66 -18.32 12.26 2.65
N HIS A 67 -18.19 12.52 3.95
CA HIS A 67 -16.90 12.77 4.60
C HIS A 67 -16.04 11.50 4.64
N LEU A 68 -16.61 10.34 4.98
CA LEU A 68 -15.90 9.06 4.94
C LEU A 68 -15.34 8.73 3.56
N LYS A 69 -16.11 8.97 2.49
CA LYS A 69 -15.64 8.83 1.12
C LYS A 69 -14.43 9.73 0.83
N ARG A 70 -14.55 11.02 1.15
CA ARG A 70 -13.44 11.98 0.96
C ARG A 70 -12.21 11.60 1.77
N ALA A 71 -12.38 11.05 2.97
CA ALA A 71 -11.28 10.55 3.78
C ALA A 71 -10.52 9.42 3.05
N LEU A 72 -11.25 8.44 2.50
CA LEU A 72 -10.65 7.35 1.72
C LEU A 72 -9.96 7.85 0.44
N ASP A 73 -10.65 8.67 -0.36
CA ASP A 73 -10.09 9.24 -1.60
C ASP A 73 -8.81 10.02 -1.32
N CYS A 74 -8.84 10.90 -0.30
CA CYS A 74 -7.70 11.70 0.13
C CYS A 74 -6.55 10.82 0.66
N GLN A 75 -6.84 9.74 1.38
CA GLN A 75 -5.82 8.83 1.89
C GLN A 75 -5.12 8.09 0.74
N LEU A 76 -5.88 7.64 -0.26
CA LEU A 76 -5.30 7.00 -1.44
C LEU A 76 -4.42 7.99 -2.21
N ASP A 77 -4.87 9.22 -2.43
CA ASP A 77 -4.07 10.26 -3.07
C ASP A 77 -2.80 10.58 -2.27
N SER A 78 -2.91 10.64 -0.95
CA SER A 78 -1.77 10.81 -0.05
C SER A 78 -0.78 9.65 -0.19
N PHE A 79 -1.24 8.40 -0.26
CA PHE A 79 -0.38 7.25 -0.49
C PHE A 79 0.42 7.40 -1.80
N PHE A 80 -0.26 7.66 -2.93
CA PHE A 80 0.45 7.83 -4.20
C PHE A 80 1.40 9.04 -4.20
N HIS A 81 1.11 10.08 -3.41
CA HIS A 81 2.01 11.21 -3.24
C HIS A 81 3.32 10.80 -2.56
N HIS A 82 3.25 10.10 -1.43
CA HIS A 82 4.44 9.64 -0.70
C HIS A 82 5.30 8.67 -1.52
N PHE A 83 4.70 7.93 -2.45
CA PHE A 83 5.43 7.03 -3.36
C PHE A 83 5.90 7.74 -4.64
N GLY A 84 5.68 9.04 -4.82
CA GLY A 84 6.05 9.77 -6.04
C GLY A 84 5.23 9.39 -7.28
N LEU A 85 4.09 8.72 -7.09
CA LEU A 85 3.20 8.20 -8.15
C LEU A 85 2.00 9.12 -8.41
N TYR A 86 1.79 10.16 -7.61
CA TYR A 86 0.59 11.00 -7.67
C TYR A 86 0.42 11.72 -9.03
N SER A 87 1.51 12.17 -9.65
CA SER A 87 1.46 12.79 -10.99
C SER A 87 0.92 11.82 -12.05
N ILE A 88 1.27 10.54 -11.96
CA ILE A 88 0.81 9.46 -12.86
C ILE A 88 -0.68 9.20 -12.63
N VAL A 89 -1.09 9.12 -11.35
CA VAL A 89 -2.50 8.94 -10.97
C VAL A 89 -3.36 10.08 -11.53
N ARG A 90 -2.91 11.32 -11.39
CA ARG A 90 -3.61 12.52 -11.90
C ARG A 90 -3.66 12.54 -13.42
N LYS A 91 -2.53 12.32 -14.09
CA LYS A 91 -2.43 12.32 -15.56
C LYS A 91 -3.36 11.29 -16.20
N ASN A 92 -3.49 10.11 -15.59
CA ASN A 92 -4.32 9.02 -16.10
C ASN A 92 -5.76 9.02 -15.55
N ASN A 93 -6.14 10.01 -14.72
CA ASN A 93 -7.46 10.09 -14.06
C ASN A 93 -7.86 8.76 -13.39
N LEU A 94 -6.90 8.15 -12.68
CA LEU A 94 -7.07 6.81 -12.13
C LEU A 94 -8.22 6.80 -11.10
N LYS A 95 -9.21 5.95 -11.32
CA LYS A 95 -10.40 5.85 -10.46
C LYS A 95 -10.09 5.14 -9.15
N PHE A 96 -10.95 5.34 -8.14
CA PHE A 96 -10.83 4.73 -6.82
C PHE A 96 -10.55 3.22 -6.90
N ASP A 97 -11.35 2.48 -7.67
CA ASP A 97 -11.20 1.02 -7.73
C ASP A 97 -9.82 0.60 -8.28
N LYS A 98 -9.24 1.39 -9.20
CA LYS A 98 -7.90 1.12 -9.73
C LYS A 98 -6.77 1.49 -8.78
N LYS A 99 -6.98 2.51 -7.93
CA LYS A 99 -6.10 2.83 -6.81
C LYS A 99 -6.10 1.70 -5.77
N MET A 100 -7.28 1.14 -5.51
CA MET A 100 -7.46 -0.01 -4.62
C MET A 100 -6.86 -1.29 -5.17
N ASP A 101 -7.06 -1.57 -6.47
CA ASP A 101 -6.42 -2.69 -7.17
C ASP A 101 -4.89 -2.60 -7.01
N PHE A 102 -4.31 -1.41 -7.15
CA PHE A 102 -2.86 -1.23 -6.95
C PHE A 102 -2.42 -1.62 -5.54
N LEU A 103 -3.09 -1.13 -4.49
CA LEU A 103 -2.77 -1.48 -3.10
C LEU A 103 -2.89 -2.98 -2.83
N LYS A 104 -3.89 -3.63 -3.46
CA LYS A 104 -4.04 -5.09 -3.40
C LYS A 104 -2.88 -5.79 -4.09
N ASP A 105 -2.54 -5.38 -5.30
CA ASP A 105 -1.50 -6.03 -6.11
C ASP A 105 -0.11 -5.94 -5.45
N ILE A 106 0.17 -4.87 -4.70
CA ILE A 106 1.40 -4.72 -3.90
C ILE A 106 1.32 -5.39 -2.51
N GLY A 107 0.19 -6.00 -2.16
CA GLY A 107 -0.01 -6.72 -0.90
C GLY A 107 -0.18 -5.85 0.35
N VAL A 108 -0.67 -4.62 0.20
CA VAL A 108 -0.99 -3.72 1.33
C VAL A 108 -2.38 -4.03 1.91
N ILE A 109 -3.32 -4.45 1.07
CA ILE A 109 -4.69 -4.78 1.48
C ILE A 109 -5.20 -6.05 0.82
N GLU A 110 -6.03 -6.78 1.55
CA GLU A 110 -6.67 -8.00 1.06
C GLU A 110 -7.96 -7.71 0.27
N SER A 111 -8.27 -8.60 -0.69
CA SER A 111 -9.46 -8.48 -1.54
C SER A 111 -10.78 -8.50 -0.76
N ALA A 112 -10.84 -9.25 0.34
CA ALA A 112 -12.00 -9.29 1.21
C ALA A 112 -12.25 -7.93 1.88
N SER A 113 -11.20 -7.22 2.31
CA SER A 113 -11.32 -5.87 2.90
C SER A 113 -11.88 -4.87 1.89
N LEU A 114 -11.44 -4.96 0.62
CA LEU A 114 -11.97 -4.17 -0.49
C LEU A 114 -13.46 -4.39 -0.72
N SER A 115 -13.88 -5.65 -0.77
CA SER A 115 -15.29 -6.00 -1.00
C SER A 115 -16.21 -5.43 0.10
N ARG A 116 -15.75 -5.40 1.35
CA ARG A 116 -16.51 -4.87 2.49
C ARG A 116 -16.68 -3.36 2.43
N LEU A 117 -15.60 -2.62 2.14
CA LEU A 117 -15.66 -1.17 1.91
C LEU A 117 -16.60 -0.81 0.77
N ASN A 118 -16.49 -1.54 -0.36
CA ASN A 118 -17.31 -1.28 -1.54
C ASN A 118 -18.79 -1.60 -1.33
N ARG A 119 -19.14 -2.62 -0.53
CA ARG A 119 -20.53 -3.00 -0.28
C ARG A 119 -21.36 -1.85 0.32
N ILE A 120 -20.81 -1.17 1.34
CA ILE A 120 -21.53 -0.09 2.03
C ILE A 120 -21.60 1.16 1.14
N ARG A 121 -20.51 1.48 0.42
CA ARG A 121 -20.50 2.55 -0.57
C ARG A 121 -21.55 2.33 -1.67
N ASN A 122 -21.61 1.12 -2.23
CA ASN A 122 -22.52 0.80 -3.34
C ASN A 122 -24.00 0.89 -2.93
N LYS A 123 -24.35 0.45 -1.73
CA LYS A 123 -25.71 0.56 -1.17
C LYS A 123 -26.21 2.02 -1.16
N MET A 124 -25.30 2.96 -0.96
CA MET A 124 -25.58 4.39 -0.94
C MET A 124 -25.55 5.05 -2.32
N GLU A 125 -24.50 4.79 -3.09
CA GLU A 125 -24.24 5.50 -4.34
C GLU A 125 -25.07 4.96 -5.52
N HIS A 126 -25.49 3.70 -5.44
CA HIS A 126 -26.14 2.99 -6.56
C HIS A 126 -27.51 2.45 -6.21
N ASP A 127 -27.72 1.96 -4.98
CA ASP A 127 -29.03 1.45 -4.57
C ASP A 127 -29.95 2.53 -3.99
N TYR A 128 -29.44 3.74 -3.74
CA TYR A 128 -30.14 4.88 -3.13
C TYR A 128 -30.85 4.52 -1.81
N LYS A 129 -30.30 3.57 -1.04
CA LYS A 129 -30.87 3.10 0.23
C LYS A 129 -30.12 3.72 1.40
N ILE A 130 -30.87 4.32 2.33
CA ILE A 130 -30.32 4.87 3.57
C ILE A 130 -29.88 3.68 4.46
N PRO A 131 -28.62 3.60 4.89
CA PRO A 131 -28.14 2.54 5.78
C PRO A 131 -28.61 2.86 7.19
N ASP A 132 -28.74 1.84 8.01
CA ASP A 132 -29.04 2.09 9.42
C ASP A 132 -27.81 2.62 10.16
N ILE A 133 -28.02 3.09 11.40
CA ILE A 133 -26.95 3.73 12.16
C ILE A 133 -25.81 2.76 12.52
N GLN A 134 -26.12 1.49 12.76
CA GLN A 134 -25.13 0.48 13.08
C GLN A 134 -24.25 0.19 11.85
N GLU A 135 -24.85 0.14 10.66
CA GLU A 135 -24.11 0.02 9.40
C GLU A 135 -23.15 1.20 9.19
N ILE A 136 -23.56 2.43 9.54
CA ILE A 136 -22.72 3.63 9.41
C ILE A 136 -21.57 3.62 10.42
N GLU A 137 -21.83 3.26 11.69
CA GLU A 137 -20.80 3.13 12.73
C GLU A 137 -19.75 2.08 12.34
N VAL A 138 -20.19 0.91 11.88
CA VAL A 138 -19.29 -0.14 11.37
C VAL A 138 -18.48 0.35 10.17
N TYR A 139 -19.09 1.12 9.27
CA TYR A 139 -18.39 1.69 8.13
C TYR A 139 -17.35 2.74 8.56
N TYR A 140 -17.69 3.60 9.51
CA TYR A 140 -16.77 4.58 10.08
C TYR A 140 -15.53 3.87 10.66
N ASP A 141 -15.72 2.85 11.48
CA ASP A 141 -14.62 2.08 12.08
C ASP A 141 -13.77 1.39 11.01
N LEU A 142 -14.40 0.83 9.97
CA LEU A 142 -13.70 0.22 8.86
C LEU A 142 -12.84 1.23 8.10
N VAL A 143 -13.34 2.44 7.85
CA VAL A 143 -12.59 3.51 7.18
C VAL A 143 -11.44 4.01 8.05
N VAL A 144 -11.65 4.16 9.36
CA VAL A 144 -10.59 4.53 10.31
C VAL A 144 -9.48 3.48 10.33
N ALA A 145 -9.83 2.20 10.41
CA ALA A 145 -8.87 1.10 10.37
C ALA A 145 -8.09 1.07 9.05
N PHE A 146 -8.80 1.22 7.92
CA PHE A 146 -8.20 1.28 6.60
C PHE A 146 -7.19 2.43 6.45
N ILE A 147 -7.57 3.64 6.88
CA ILE A 147 -6.67 4.80 6.86
C ILE A 147 -5.42 4.54 7.70
N SER A 148 -5.60 3.97 8.89
CA SER A 148 -4.50 3.66 9.81
C SER A 148 -3.54 2.62 9.21
N VAL A 149 -4.05 1.58 8.51
CA VAL A 149 -3.22 0.60 7.80
C VAL A 149 -2.38 1.25 6.70
N ILE A 150 -2.97 2.17 5.91
CA ILE A 150 -2.22 2.88 4.86
C ILE A 150 -1.17 3.79 5.49
N GLU A 151 -1.50 4.54 6.54
CA GLU A 151 -0.54 5.39 7.26
C GLU A 151 0.63 4.56 7.80
N SER A 152 0.37 3.43 8.47
CA SER A 152 1.42 2.52 8.95
C SER A 152 2.27 1.97 7.80
N THR A 153 1.65 1.65 6.66
CA THR A 153 2.36 1.21 5.46
C THR A 153 3.27 2.29 4.91
N ILE A 154 2.80 3.55 4.83
CA ILE A 154 3.61 4.69 4.40
C ILE A 154 4.79 4.87 5.35
N THR A 155 4.57 4.87 6.67
CA THR A 155 5.65 5.01 7.65
C THR A 155 6.67 3.90 7.51
N MET A 156 6.23 2.63 7.48
CA MET A 156 7.12 1.48 7.32
C MET A 156 7.93 1.58 6.03
N PHE A 157 7.28 1.93 4.92
CA PHE A 157 7.93 2.06 3.62
C PHE A 157 8.95 3.20 3.59
N LEU A 158 8.60 4.38 4.10
CA LEU A 158 9.53 5.51 4.13
C LEU A 158 10.74 5.24 5.03
N SER A 159 10.59 4.43 6.08
CA SER A 159 11.71 3.97 6.91
C SER A 159 12.56 2.88 6.27
N ASN A 160 12.05 2.18 5.25
CA ASN A 160 12.69 1.00 4.64
C ASN A 160 12.57 1.00 3.12
N TYR A 161 12.72 2.16 2.47
CA TYR A 161 12.64 2.26 1.02
C TYR A 161 13.85 1.60 0.34
N HIS A 162 14.91 1.37 1.11
CA HIS A 162 16.05 0.53 0.78
C HIS A 162 16.23 -0.53 1.87
N VAL A 163 16.39 -1.79 1.46
CA VAL A 163 16.75 -2.91 2.32
C VAL A 163 17.94 -3.64 1.73
N GLN A 164 18.93 -3.92 2.58
CA GLN A 164 20.04 -4.81 2.28
C GLN A 164 19.87 -6.11 3.06
N ILE A 165 19.90 -7.21 2.32
CA ILE A 165 19.72 -8.55 2.87
C ILE A 165 20.96 -9.37 2.56
N GLY A 166 21.59 -9.90 3.62
CA GLY A 166 22.70 -10.83 3.54
C GLY A 166 22.23 -12.27 3.34
N SER A 167 23.19 -13.17 3.13
CA SER A 167 22.93 -14.60 3.21
C SER A 167 23.83 -15.27 4.23
N ASN A 168 23.26 -16.19 5.00
CA ASN A 168 24.04 -17.13 5.82
C ASN A 168 24.51 -18.38 5.04
N ASN A 169 24.17 -18.49 3.75
CA ASN A 169 24.63 -19.57 2.88
C ASN A 169 25.89 -19.15 2.10
N GLU A 170 27.04 -19.68 2.51
CA GLU A 170 28.37 -19.40 1.94
C GLU A 170 28.53 -19.81 0.47
N ASN A 171 27.62 -20.61 -0.08
CA ASN A 171 27.66 -21.04 -1.49
C ASN A 171 26.76 -20.22 -2.41
N SER A 172 26.03 -19.23 -1.87
CA SER A 172 25.02 -18.48 -2.61
C SER A 172 25.53 -17.08 -3.00
N PHE A 173 24.88 -16.04 -2.49
CA PHE A 173 25.26 -14.65 -2.63
C PHE A 173 25.77 -14.09 -1.29
N ARG A 174 26.46 -12.95 -1.34
CA ARG A 174 26.93 -12.24 -0.14
C ARG A 174 25.83 -11.36 0.42
N PHE A 175 25.28 -10.48 -0.42
CA PHE A 175 24.11 -9.67 -0.11
C PHE A 175 23.37 -9.27 -1.38
N PHE A 176 22.12 -8.84 -1.22
CA PHE A 176 21.40 -8.08 -2.22
C PHE A 176 20.77 -6.82 -1.63
N ASP A 177 20.54 -5.83 -2.48
CA ASP A 177 19.80 -4.61 -2.18
C ASP A 177 18.50 -4.58 -3.00
N LEU A 178 17.41 -4.19 -2.35
CA LEU A 178 16.19 -3.70 -3.00
C LEU A 178 16.01 -2.24 -2.61
N GLU A 179 15.94 -1.35 -3.60
CA GLU A 179 15.90 0.10 -3.37
C GLU A 179 14.84 0.76 -4.26
N TYR A 180 13.95 1.54 -3.64
CA TYR A 180 13.03 2.43 -4.32
C TYR A 180 13.66 3.80 -4.56
N LYS A 181 13.60 4.31 -5.78
CA LYS A 181 14.15 5.63 -6.14
C LYS A 181 13.03 6.56 -6.53
N PHE A 182 12.98 7.71 -5.87
CA PHE A 182 11.94 8.73 -6.04
C PHE A 182 12.21 9.70 -7.21
N ASN A 183 13.43 9.73 -7.77
CA ASN A 183 13.87 10.73 -8.76
C ASN A 183 13.31 10.47 -10.18
N GLU A 184 12.96 11.54 -10.92
CA GLU A 184 12.58 11.56 -12.36
C GLU A 184 11.83 10.33 -12.90
N GLY A 185 10.79 9.91 -12.16
CA GLY A 185 10.00 8.72 -12.47
C GLY A 185 10.36 7.56 -11.54
N PRO A 186 9.43 7.15 -10.65
CA PRO A 186 9.76 6.13 -9.66
C PRO A 186 10.25 4.83 -10.29
N LYS A 187 11.28 4.27 -9.68
CA LYS A 187 11.91 3.02 -10.12
C LYS A 187 12.39 2.21 -8.95
N ILE A 188 12.54 0.91 -9.16
CA ILE A 188 13.04 -0.02 -8.15
C ILE A 188 14.25 -0.74 -8.74
N THR A 189 15.34 -0.75 -7.99
CA THR A 189 16.55 -1.47 -8.34
C THR A 189 16.73 -2.68 -7.45
N PHE A 190 17.14 -3.78 -8.05
CA PHE A 190 17.59 -4.98 -7.38
C PHE A 190 19.04 -5.22 -7.75
N TYR A 191 19.92 -5.35 -6.76
CA TYR A 191 21.35 -5.51 -6.97
C TYR A 191 21.87 -6.65 -6.10
N ILE A 192 22.54 -7.65 -6.68
CA ILE A 192 23.13 -8.78 -5.94
C ILE A 192 24.65 -8.76 -6.10
N VAL A 193 25.36 -9.05 -5.01
CA VAL A 193 26.78 -9.38 -5.01
C VAL A 193 26.96 -10.84 -4.61
N TYR A 194 27.56 -11.64 -5.48
CA TYR A 194 27.89 -13.04 -5.21
C TYR A 194 29.19 -13.18 -4.42
N GLN A 195 29.42 -14.37 -3.85
CA GLN A 195 30.63 -14.67 -3.06
C GLN A 195 31.92 -14.53 -3.89
N ASP A 196 31.87 -14.89 -5.18
CA ASP A 196 32.96 -14.70 -6.15
C ASP A 196 33.13 -13.26 -6.65
N LYS A 197 32.44 -12.30 -6.00
CA LYS A 197 32.39 -10.86 -6.32
C LYS A 197 31.74 -10.55 -7.66
N LYS A 198 31.13 -11.52 -8.35
CA LYS A 198 30.24 -11.19 -9.48
C LYS A 198 29.08 -10.35 -9.01
N LYS A 199 28.60 -9.49 -9.90
CA LYS A 199 27.52 -8.54 -9.63
C LYS A 199 26.42 -8.72 -10.66
N PHE A 200 25.18 -8.61 -10.20
CA PHE A 200 24.01 -8.64 -11.06
C PHE A 200 23.06 -7.51 -10.66
N ASN A 201 22.40 -6.87 -11.63
CA ASN A 201 21.43 -5.84 -11.34
C ASN A 201 20.21 -5.93 -12.25
N LEU A 202 19.06 -5.53 -11.72
CA LEU A 202 17.83 -5.25 -12.43
C LEU A 202 17.31 -3.88 -12.03
N GLU A 203 16.68 -3.22 -12.98
CA GLU A 203 15.94 -1.98 -12.75
C GLU A 203 14.56 -2.13 -13.39
N VAL A 204 13.52 -1.70 -12.69
CA VAL A 204 12.15 -1.61 -13.20
C VAL A 204 11.62 -0.21 -12.94
N ASN A 205 10.89 0.33 -13.89
CA ASN A 205 10.24 1.64 -13.75
C ASN A 205 8.71 1.50 -13.88
N VAL A 206 7.99 2.55 -13.52
CA VAL A 206 6.52 2.62 -13.56
C VAL A 206 5.87 2.27 -14.90
N THR A 207 6.58 2.37 -16.03
CA THR A 207 6.06 1.98 -17.36
C THR A 207 5.99 0.46 -17.53
N GLU A 208 6.83 -0.28 -16.81
CA GLU A 208 6.82 -1.74 -16.72
C GLU A 208 5.85 -2.19 -15.63
N ARG A 209 4.55 -1.83 -15.74
CA ARG A 209 3.56 -1.91 -14.65
C ARG A 209 3.58 -3.21 -13.83
N LYS A 210 3.55 -4.38 -14.49
CA LYS A 210 3.53 -5.68 -13.80
C LYS A 210 4.81 -5.92 -13.01
N GLU A 211 5.95 -5.62 -13.64
CA GLU A 211 7.29 -5.75 -13.04
C GLU A 211 7.44 -4.80 -11.85
N PHE A 212 7.07 -3.53 -12.02
CA PHE A 212 7.15 -2.52 -10.96
C PHE A 212 6.31 -2.87 -9.74
N VAL A 213 5.05 -3.30 -9.95
CA VAL A 213 4.15 -3.72 -8.88
C VAL A 213 4.73 -4.91 -8.12
N TYR A 214 5.29 -5.90 -8.82
CA TYR A 214 5.92 -7.05 -8.17
C TYR A 214 7.15 -6.66 -7.36
N PHE A 215 8.04 -5.83 -7.91
CA PHE A 215 9.23 -5.35 -7.20
C PHE A 215 8.87 -4.53 -5.96
N LEU A 216 7.82 -3.71 -6.04
CA LEU A 216 7.34 -2.94 -4.89
C LEU A 216 6.78 -3.85 -3.80
N ARG A 217 6.01 -4.88 -4.20
CA ARG A 217 5.56 -5.93 -3.29
C ARG A 217 6.74 -6.62 -2.61
N ALA A 218 7.71 -7.07 -3.38
CA ALA A 218 8.91 -7.73 -2.86
C ALA A 218 9.62 -6.85 -1.83
N LEU A 219 9.86 -5.57 -2.14
CA LEU A 219 10.45 -4.62 -1.19
C LEU A 219 9.63 -4.49 0.11
N ILE A 220 8.31 -4.35 0.01
CA ILE A 220 7.40 -4.26 1.17
C ILE A 220 7.46 -5.50 2.06
N PHE A 221 7.65 -6.70 1.51
CA PHE A 221 7.71 -7.92 2.31
C PHE A 221 9.13 -8.22 2.81
N MET A 222 10.16 -7.87 2.04
CA MET A 222 11.55 -7.94 2.48
C MET A 222 11.83 -7.00 3.65
N SER A 223 11.17 -5.84 3.71
CA SER A 223 11.24 -4.96 4.89
C SER A 223 10.57 -5.53 6.15
N LYS A 224 9.95 -6.71 6.07
CA LYS A 224 9.27 -7.38 7.20
C LYS A 224 9.95 -8.68 7.61
N LEU A 225 11.08 -9.01 6.98
CA LEU A 225 11.78 -10.28 7.13
C LEU A 225 12.09 -10.61 8.61
N GLU A 226 12.42 -9.61 9.43
CA GLU A 226 12.81 -9.82 10.83
C GLU A 226 11.69 -10.30 11.76
N TYR A 227 10.42 -10.05 11.41
CA TYR A 227 9.29 -10.34 12.30
C TYR A 227 8.19 -11.19 11.66
N MET A 228 8.17 -11.30 10.33
CA MET A 228 7.21 -12.12 9.61
C MET A 228 7.82 -13.48 9.32
N ARG A 229 7.04 -14.55 9.55
CA ARG A 229 7.46 -15.91 9.25
C ARG A 229 7.72 -16.08 7.75
N HIS A 230 8.75 -16.86 7.41
CA HIS A 230 9.16 -17.11 6.03
C HIS A 230 8.02 -17.68 5.18
N GLU A 231 7.20 -18.59 5.72
CA GLU A 231 6.07 -19.17 4.98
C GLU A 231 5.04 -18.11 4.58
N THR A 232 4.75 -17.17 5.49
CA THR A 232 3.83 -16.06 5.22
C THR A 232 4.41 -15.12 4.15
N ILE A 233 5.72 -14.87 4.16
CA ILE A 233 6.37 -14.10 3.10
C ILE A 233 6.28 -14.83 1.75
N ILE A 234 6.53 -16.15 1.72
CA ILE A 234 6.44 -16.98 0.51
C ILE A 234 5.02 -16.93 -0.08
N GLU A 235 3.98 -17.04 0.75
CA GLU A 235 2.58 -16.93 0.31
C GLU A 235 2.32 -15.59 -0.41
N HIS A 236 2.80 -14.49 0.18
CA HIS A 236 2.65 -13.16 -0.41
C HIS A 236 3.47 -12.96 -1.69
N LEU A 237 4.70 -13.47 -1.76
CA LEU A 237 5.51 -13.43 -2.98
C LEU A 237 4.93 -14.34 -4.08
N SER A 238 4.30 -15.45 -3.70
CA SER A 238 3.72 -16.40 -4.65
C SER A 238 2.40 -15.93 -5.25
N SER A 239 1.61 -15.18 -4.48
CA SER A 239 0.27 -14.69 -4.84
C SER A 239 0.25 -13.51 -5.83
N SER A 240 1.38 -13.13 -6.46
CA SER A 240 1.38 -12.04 -7.43
C SER A 240 0.64 -12.43 -8.71
N SER A 241 -0.39 -11.65 -9.01
CA SER A 241 -1.27 -11.74 -10.16
C SER A 241 -0.48 -11.91 -11.47
N GLU A 242 -0.80 -12.96 -12.23
CA GLU A 242 -0.44 -13.09 -13.65
C GLU A 242 -0.90 -11.90 -14.49
#